data_AF-A0A3R7PIY9-F1
#
_entry.id   AF-A0A3R7PIY9-F1
#
_cell.length_a   1.000
_cell.length_b   1.000
_cell.length_c   1.000
_cell.angle_alpha   90.00
_cell.angle_beta   90.00
_cell.angle_gamma   90.00
#
_symmetry.space_group_name_H-M   'P 1'
#
loop_
_entity.id
_entity.type
_entity.pdbx_description
1 polymer ?
#
loop_
_entity_poly.entity_id
_entity_poly.type
_entity_poly.pdbx_seq_one_letter_code
_entity_poly.pdbx_strand_id
1 'polypeptide(L)'
;MISRYDREADKVEHYSINACLAPVVSLHGLAVTTVEGIGSTRTGLHAVQERIALAHGSQCGFCTPGMVMSMYTLLRNKPRPSMADLDEYFAGNLCRCTGYRPIIEGFRSFTTDAGAGGSCGRSDCCRRKGKG
;
A
#
# COMPACT_ATOMS: atom_id res chain seq x y z
N MET A 1 -2.93 0.23 -10.63
CA MET A 1 -4.35 0.18 -10.24
C MET A 1 -5.18 0.62 -11.43
N ILE A 2 -6.29 -0.05 -11.68
CA ILE A 2 -7.30 0.37 -12.65
C ILE A 2 -8.52 0.86 -11.89
N SER A 3 -9.11 1.94 -12.38
CA SER A 3 -10.41 2.43 -11.92
C SER A 3 -11.42 2.35 -13.07
N ARG A 4 -12.57 1.76 -12.79
CA ARG A 4 -13.70 1.65 -13.72
C ARG A 4 -14.93 2.28 -13.07
N TYR A 5 -15.72 3.01 -13.84
CA TYR A 5 -17.04 3.43 -13.40
C TYR A 5 -18.07 2.38 -13.85
N ASP A 6 -18.74 1.76 -12.89
CA ASP A 6 -19.89 0.90 -13.11
C ASP A 6 -21.14 1.78 -13.16
N ARG A 7 -21.83 1.77 -14.31
CA ARG A 7 -23.02 2.58 -14.57
C ARG A 7 -24.27 1.99 -13.92
N GLU A 8 -24.32 0.67 -13.73
CA GLU A 8 -25.48 0.01 -13.12
C GLU A 8 -25.48 0.23 -11.61
N ALA A 9 -24.30 0.13 -11.00
CA ALA A 9 -24.11 0.35 -9.57
C ALA A 9 -23.89 1.83 -9.17
N ASP A 10 -23.81 2.75 -10.16
CA ASP A 10 -23.43 4.17 -9.98
C ASP A 10 -22.19 4.35 -9.06
N LYS A 11 -21.14 3.56 -9.33
CA LYS A 11 -19.99 3.46 -8.42
C LYS A 11 -18.67 3.34 -9.19
N VAL A 12 -17.62 3.91 -8.62
CA VAL A 12 -16.24 3.67 -9.09
C VAL A 12 -15.65 2.46 -8.36
N GLU A 13 -15.18 1.50 -9.14
CA GLU A 13 -14.47 0.32 -8.66
C GLU A 13 -12.96 0.46 -8.88
N HIS A 14 -12.18 -0.05 -7.93
CA HIS A 14 -10.72 -0.03 -7.99
C HIS A 14 -10.17 -1.45 -7.83
N TYR A 15 -9.26 -1.85 -8.72
CA TYR A 15 -8.60 -3.15 -8.61
C TYR A 15 -7.16 -3.10 -9.14
N SER A 16 -6.33 -4.00 -8.64
CA SER A 16 -4.93 -4.16 -9.04
C SER A 16 -4.87 -5.15 -10.21
N ILE A 17 -3.92 -4.90 -11.12
CA ILE A 17 -3.67 -5.78 -12.26
C ILE A 17 -2.16 -5.89 -12.48
N ASN A 18 -1.75 -6.98 -13.12
CA ASN A 18 -0.41 -7.12 -13.67
C ASN A 18 -0.34 -6.42 -15.03
N ALA A 19 0.33 -5.28 -15.09
CA ALA A 19 0.41 -4.47 -16.31
C ALA A 19 1.04 -5.22 -17.50
N CYS A 20 1.95 -6.17 -17.23
CA CYS A 20 2.59 -6.98 -18.27
C CYS A 20 1.63 -7.91 -19.03
N LEU A 21 0.44 -8.19 -18.48
CA LEU A 21 -0.57 -9.06 -19.07
C LEU A 21 -1.79 -8.29 -19.58
N ALA A 22 -1.78 -6.95 -19.51
CA ALA A 22 -2.92 -6.11 -19.85
C ALA A 22 -2.68 -5.39 -21.19
N PRO A 23 -3.28 -5.85 -22.30
CA PRO A 23 -3.18 -5.17 -23.58
C PRO A 23 -3.76 -3.76 -23.48
N VAL A 24 -3.08 -2.76 -24.03
CA VAL A 24 -3.53 -1.35 -23.97
C VAL A 24 -4.96 -1.17 -24.53
N VAL A 25 -5.31 -1.94 -25.57
CA VAL A 25 -6.65 -1.91 -26.19
C VAL A 25 -7.77 -2.31 -25.23
N SER A 26 -7.51 -3.11 -24.20
CA SER A 26 -8.52 -3.50 -23.20
C SER A 26 -8.74 -2.43 -22.13
N LEU A 27 -7.97 -1.33 -22.15
CA LEU A 27 -8.04 -0.27 -21.15
C LEU A 27 -8.89 0.93 -21.62
N HIS A 28 -9.61 0.80 -22.73
CA HIS A 28 -10.48 1.86 -23.23
C HIS A 28 -11.53 2.25 -22.18
N GLY A 29 -11.63 3.55 -21.90
CA GLY A 29 -12.59 4.09 -20.92
C GLY A 29 -12.23 3.84 -19.45
N LEU A 30 -11.04 3.29 -19.15
CA LEU A 30 -10.57 3.04 -17.79
C LEU A 30 -9.51 4.07 -17.38
N ALA A 31 -9.36 4.29 -16.07
CA ALA A 31 -8.32 5.15 -15.52
C ALA A 31 -7.18 4.32 -14.91
N VAL A 32 -5.96 4.53 -15.42
CA VAL A 32 -4.74 3.87 -14.93
C VAL A 32 -4.06 4.74 -13.88
N THR A 33 -3.66 4.14 -12.75
CA THR A 33 -2.83 4.79 -11.74
C THR A 33 -1.59 3.94 -11.47
N THR A 34 -0.41 4.56 -11.58
CA THR A 34 0.91 3.97 -11.29
C THR A 34 1.50 4.54 -10.00
N VAL A 35 2.70 4.09 -9.63
CA VAL A 35 3.36 4.50 -8.38
C VAL A 35 3.67 6.00 -8.33
N GLU A 36 3.96 6.61 -9.46
CA GLU A 36 4.23 8.04 -9.61
C GLU A 36 2.93 8.85 -9.48
N GLY A 37 1.79 8.25 -9.85
CA GLY A 37 0.48 8.90 -9.82
C GLY A 37 -0.08 9.11 -8.42
N ILE A 38 0.42 8.38 -7.41
CA ILE A 38 -0.04 8.53 -6.02
C ILE A 38 0.80 9.51 -5.20
N GLY A 39 2.01 9.83 -5.66
CA GLY A 39 2.97 10.67 -4.93
C GLY A 39 4.38 10.54 -5.48
N SER A 40 5.20 11.56 -5.22
CA SER A 40 6.59 11.62 -5.66
C SER A 40 7.45 12.44 -4.69
N THR A 41 8.77 12.33 -4.80
CA THR A 41 9.69 13.17 -4.00
C THR A 41 9.56 14.66 -4.30
N ARG A 42 8.96 15.03 -5.45
CA ARG A 42 8.74 16.43 -5.85
C ARG A 42 7.44 17.01 -5.31
N THR A 43 6.41 16.18 -5.18
CA THR A 43 5.04 16.59 -4.84
C THR A 43 4.61 16.18 -3.44
N GLY A 44 5.45 15.40 -2.74
CA GLY A 44 5.11 14.75 -1.48
C GLY A 44 4.82 13.26 -1.70
N LEU A 45 5.33 12.44 -0.78
CA LEU A 45 5.10 11.00 -0.77
C LEU A 45 3.72 10.68 -0.22
N HIS A 46 3.06 9.70 -0.82
CA HIS A 46 1.88 9.10 -0.23
C HIS A 46 2.25 8.36 1.05
N ALA A 47 1.35 8.30 2.04
CA ALA A 47 1.60 7.61 3.31
C ALA A 47 2.07 6.14 3.11
N VAL A 48 1.55 5.45 2.08
CA VAL A 48 2.00 4.09 1.73
C VAL A 48 3.48 4.06 1.32
N GLN A 49 3.93 5.02 0.50
CA GLN A 49 5.33 5.13 0.07
C GLN A 49 6.24 5.48 1.26
N GLU A 50 5.77 6.37 2.13
CA GLU A 50 6.51 6.79 3.33
C GLU A 50 6.68 5.62 4.32
N ARG A 51 5.61 4.89 4.62
CA ARG A 51 5.65 3.80 5.62
C ARG A 51 6.54 2.64 5.20
N ILE A 52 6.50 2.22 3.93
CA ILE A 52 7.37 1.14 3.46
C ILE A 52 8.85 1.55 3.49
N ALA A 53 9.16 2.82 3.22
CA ALA A 53 10.52 3.34 3.28
C ALA A 53 11.03 3.40 4.73
N LEU A 54 10.25 4.00 5.63
CA LEU A 54 10.61 4.18 7.04
C LEU A 54 10.69 2.85 7.81
N ALA A 55 9.91 1.84 7.41
CA ALA A 55 9.95 0.52 8.02
C ALA A 55 11.09 -0.38 7.49
N HIS A 56 11.98 0.15 6.65
CA HIS A 56 13.03 -0.63 5.97
C HIS A 56 12.45 -1.76 5.08
N GLY A 57 11.25 -1.56 4.55
CA GLY A 57 10.56 -2.48 3.64
C GLY A 57 11.09 -2.46 2.20
N SER A 58 12.17 -1.73 1.92
CA SER A 58 12.79 -1.63 0.60
C SER A 58 14.31 -1.75 0.72
N GLN A 59 14.89 -2.75 0.04
CA GLN A 59 16.34 -2.94 -0.07
C GLN A 59 16.82 -2.64 -1.50
N CYS A 60 16.76 -3.62 -2.42
CA CYS A 60 17.11 -3.38 -3.83
C CYS A 60 16.11 -2.45 -4.55
N GLY A 61 14.91 -2.27 -3.99
CA GLY A 61 13.89 -1.35 -4.49
C GLY A 61 13.03 -1.86 -5.65
N PHE A 62 13.43 -2.93 -6.33
CA PHE A 62 12.78 -3.35 -7.58
C PHE A 62 11.30 -3.76 -7.41
N CYS A 63 10.97 -4.50 -6.35
CA CYS A 63 9.60 -4.92 -6.08
C CYS A 63 8.74 -3.85 -5.39
N THR A 64 9.36 -2.76 -4.90
CA THR A 64 8.71 -1.75 -4.06
C THR A 64 7.51 -1.08 -4.73
N PRO A 65 7.56 -0.70 -6.03
CA PRO A 65 6.39 -0.16 -6.72
C PRO A 65 5.18 -1.10 -6.72
N GLY A 66 5.38 -2.41 -6.91
CA GLY A 66 4.31 -3.41 -6.88
C GLY A 66 3.68 -3.55 -5.50
N MET A 67 4.51 -3.59 -4.45
CA MET A 67 4.06 -3.60 -3.06
C MET A 67 3.24 -2.34 -2.72
N VAL A 68 3.74 -1.17 -3.11
CA VAL A 68 3.06 0.12 -2.89
C VAL A 68 1.71 0.16 -3.60
N MET A 69 1.65 -0.25 -4.87
CA MET A 69 0.40 -0.21 -5.64
C MET A 69 -0.63 -1.23 -5.15
N SER A 70 -0.18 -2.38 -4.66
CA SER A 70 -1.07 -3.39 -4.07
C SER A 70 -1.67 -2.88 -2.76
N MET A 71 -0.85 -2.32 -1.86
CA MET A 71 -1.31 -1.70 -0.63
C MET A 71 -2.22 -0.48 -0.89
N TYR A 72 -1.85 0.37 -1.84
CA TYR A 72 -2.65 1.54 -2.21
C TYR A 72 -4.04 1.13 -2.70
N THR A 73 -4.11 0.11 -3.57
CA THR A 73 -5.40 -0.40 -4.07
C THR A 73 -6.24 -0.97 -2.93
N LEU A 74 -5.64 -1.74 -2.02
CA LEU A 74 -6.33 -2.26 -0.84
C LEU A 74 -6.95 -1.13 -0.01
N LEU A 75 -6.20 -0.07 0.29
CA LEU A 75 -6.70 1.07 1.07
C LEU A 75 -7.82 1.85 0.37
N ARG A 76 -7.81 1.89 -0.96
CA ARG A 76 -8.89 2.50 -1.74
C ARG A 76 -10.21 1.74 -1.63
N ASN A 77 -10.15 0.43 -1.44
CA ASN A 77 -11.32 -0.43 -1.28
C ASN A 77 -11.73 -0.62 0.18
N LYS A 78 -10.75 -0.67 1.08
CA LYS A 78 -10.93 -0.93 2.52
C LYS A 78 -10.01 0.00 3.32
N PRO A 79 -10.50 1.15 3.82
CA PRO A 79 -9.67 2.14 4.51
C PRO A 79 -9.00 1.64 5.80
N ARG A 80 -9.56 0.59 6.43
CA ARG A 80 -8.96 -0.13 7.56
C ARG A 80 -8.98 -1.64 7.26
N PRO A 81 -7.96 -2.18 6.56
CA PRO A 81 -7.86 -3.60 6.32
C PRO A 81 -7.46 -4.37 7.59
N SER A 82 -7.72 -5.66 7.61
CA SER A 82 -7.16 -6.62 8.56
C SER A 82 -5.81 -7.14 8.07
N MET A 83 -5.07 -7.83 8.93
CA MET A 83 -3.84 -8.52 8.50
C MET A 83 -4.10 -9.59 7.44
N ALA A 84 -5.26 -10.28 7.48
CA ALA A 84 -5.61 -11.28 6.47
C ALA A 84 -5.79 -10.67 5.08
N ASP A 85 -6.32 -9.44 4.99
CA ASP A 85 -6.44 -8.74 3.70
C ASP A 85 -5.05 -8.37 3.13
N LEU A 86 -4.06 -8.08 4.00
CA LEU A 86 -2.69 -7.83 3.55
C LEU A 86 -2.10 -9.09 2.91
N ASP A 87 -2.22 -10.23 3.57
CA ASP A 87 -1.68 -11.50 3.07
C ASP A 87 -2.26 -11.85 1.69
N GLU A 88 -3.57 -11.66 1.50
CA GLU A 88 -4.23 -11.88 0.21
C GLU A 88 -3.70 -10.93 -0.88
N TYR A 89 -3.61 -9.62 -0.60
CA TYR A 89 -3.17 -8.63 -1.57
C TYR A 89 -1.66 -8.72 -1.89
N PHE A 90 -0.85 -9.28 -1.00
CA PHE A 90 0.59 -9.47 -1.24
C PHE A 90 0.96 -10.85 -1.79
N ALA A 91 0.04 -11.81 -1.86
CA ALA A 91 0.30 -13.14 -2.41
C ALA A 91 0.86 -13.11 -3.85
N GLY A 92 0.48 -12.10 -4.65
CA GLY A 92 1.00 -11.88 -6.01
C GLY A 92 2.31 -11.08 -6.10
N ASN A 93 2.87 -10.61 -4.98
CA ASN A 93 4.04 -9.73 -4.96
C ASN A 93 5.28 -10.46 -4.41
N LEU A 94 6.27 -10.68 -5.27
CA LEU A 94 7.50 -11.38 -4.89
C LEU A 94 8.59 -10.41 -4.44
N CYS A 95 9.23 -10.73 -3.30
CA CYS A 95 10.41 -10.01 -2.81
C CYS A 95 11.50 -10.98 -2.39
N ARG A 96 12.71 -10.79 -2.95
CA ARG A 96 13.86 -11.64 -2.63
C ARG A 96 14.76 -11.10 -1.51
N CYS A 97 14.71 -9.80 -1.24
CA CYS A 97 15.68 -9.13 -0.38
C CYS A 97 15.19 -8.97 1.07
N THR A 98 13.93 -8.58 1.28
CA THR A 98 13.45 -8.12 2.60
C THR A 98 13.00 -9.25 3.53
N GLY A 99 12.68 -10.42 2.99
CA GLY A 99 12.03 -11.48 3.74
C GLY A 99 10.61 -11.11 4.22
N TYR A 100 9.96 -10.14 3.57
CA TYR A 100 8.59 -9.65 3.79
C TYR A 100 8.29 -8.95 5.11
N ARG A 101 8.90 -9.39 6.22
CA ARG A 101 8.63 -8.87 7.57
C ARG A 101 8.59 -7.34 7.66
N PRO A 102 9.61 -6.57 7.20
CA PRO A 102 9.57 -5.10 7.32
C PRO A 102 8.48 -4.44 6.44
N ILE A 103 8.05 -5.09 5.35
CA ILE A 103 6.95 -4.60 4.50
C ILE A 103 5.63 -4.71 5.27
N ILE A 104 5.38 -5.89 5.83
CA ILE A 104 4.16 -6.18 6.60
C ILE A 104 4.10 -5.34 7.88
N GLU A 105 5.21 -5.25 8.63
CA GLU A 105 5.31 -4.39 9.82
C GLU A 105 5.04 -2.91 9.48
N GLY A 106 5.58 -2.42 8.35
CA GLY A 106 5.34 -1.05 7.88
C GLY A 106 3.86 -0.78 7.54
N PHE A 107 3.18 -1.74 6.91
CA PHE A 107 1.77 -1.58 6.53
C PHE A 107 0.78 -1.92 7.63
N ARG A 108 1.20 -2.65 8.66
CA ARG A 108 0.39 -2.92 9.86
C ARG A 108 -0.17 -1.64 10.48
N SER A 109 0.53 -0.50 10.36
CA SER A 109 0.03 0.79 10.86
C SER A 109 -1.30 1.25 10.24
N PHE A 110 -1.67 0.70 9.07
CA PHE A 110 -2.94 0.98 8.42
C PHE A 110 -4.05 -0.01 8.80
N THR A 111 -3.70 -1.10 9.48
CA THR A 111 -4.64 -2.20 9.76
C THR A 111 -5.42 -1.99 11.05
N THR A 112 -6.50 -2.75 11.21
CA THR A 112 -7.25 -2.86 12.48
C THR A 112 -6.36 -3.31 13.64
N ASP A 113 -5.30 -4.06 13.35
CA ASP A 113 -4.45 -4.72 14.33
C ASP A 113 -3.28 -3.83 14.79
N ALA A 114 -3.24 -2.58 14.34
CA ALA A 114 -2.26 -1.59 14.77
C ALA A 114 -2.23 -1.36 16.30
N GLY A 115 -3.33 -1.70 17.01
CA GLY A 115 -3.42 -1.66 18.47
C GLY A 115 -3.21 -3.00 19.20
N ALA A 116 -3.13 -4.12 18.47
CA ALA A 116 -3.14 -5.47 19.02
C ALA A 116 -1.80 -6.18 18.79
N GLY A 117 -0.79 -5.82 19.59
CA GLY A 117 0.33 -6.73 19.90
C GLY A 117 1.65 -6.48 19.16
N GLY A 118 2.65 -6.01 19.91
CA GLY A 118 4.05 -6.06 19.53
C GLY A 118 4.93 -5.04 20.23
N SER A 119 5.40 -5.37 21.44
CA SER A 119 6.18 -4.56 22.35
C SER A 119 7.44 -3.92 21.74
N CYS A 120 7.50 -2.59 21.72
CA CYS A 120 8.76 -1.92 21.99
C CYS A 120 8.87 -1.79 23.52
N GLY A 121 9.75 -2.58 24.13
CA GLY A 121 10.06 -2.56 25.55
C GLY A 121 10.77 -1.26 25.97
N ARG A 122 10.09 -0.13 25.86
CA ARG A 122 10.47 1.16 26.46
C ARG A 122 9.23 2.04 26.53
N SER A 123 8.81 2.30 27.76
CA SER A 123 7.60 3.02 28.17
C SER A 123 7.58 4.53 27.82
N ASP A 124 8.33 4.99 26.81
CA ASP A 124 8.49 6.43 26.53
C ASP A 124 8.50 6.81 25.03
N CYS A 125 7.78 6.08 24.17
CA CYS A 125 7.76 6.41 22.73
C CYS A 125 6.60 7.32 22.29
N CYS A 126 5.64 7.65 23.18
CA CYS A 126 4.46 8.47 22.86
C CYS A 126 4.20 9.65 23.79
N ARG A 127 5.24 10.29 24.35
CA ARG A 127 5.08 11.65 24.90
C ARG A 127 5.35 12.68 23.81
N ARG A 128 4.29 13.07 23.10
CA ARG A 128 4.20 14.43 22.52
C ARG A 128 4.28 15.40 23.71
N LYS A 129 5.47 15.95 23.99
CA LYS A 129 5.56 17.14 24.83
C LYS A 129 4.98 18.30 24.02
N GLY A 130 3.72 18.63 24.31
CA GLY A 130 3.22 19.97 24.06
C GLY A 130 4.05 20.96 24.89
N LYS A 131 4.72 21.86 24.18
CA LYS A 131 5.17 23.20 24.63
C LYS A 131 5.03 24.04 23.35
N GLY A 132 4.20 25.07 23.30
CA GLY A 132 4.10 26.19 24.22
C GLY A 132 4.39 27.41 23.38
#